data_AF-A0A960MMR0-F1
#
_entry.id   AF-A0A960MMR0-F1
#
_cell.length_a   1.000
_cell.length_b   1.000
_cell.length_c   1.000
_cell.angle_alpha   90.00
_cell.angle_beta   90.00
_cell.angle_gamma   90.00
#
_symmetry.space_group_name_H-M   'P 1'
#
loop_
_entity.id
_entity.type
_entity.pdbx_description
1 polymer ?
#
loop_
_entity_poly.entity_id
_entity_poly.type
_entity_poly.pdbx_seq_one_letter_code
_entity_poly.pdbx_strand_id
1 'polypeptide(L)'
;MLNLRKLKQDFSSTILKEGKDLFDGKKVLSAKILHLDATSIRISAQVLGQYNNTYESEIEIDRIESETLDSNCDCPYHYDCQHLAAVLHYLESCLDEILVNYSKETDLEEVTEDESFDHEEKEKLLEAVKQAESKEAERKDEEYQKELLKEYVGASSLLAKSPFFLPDQEKEVERAELAVIFHFPKNGNEVEVQLALRLPSRSKPLHIPNIRQFLEALRYQESLYVGGKSHLFTI
;
A
#
# COMPACT_ATOMS: atom_id res chain seq x y z
N MET A 1 29.43 9.50 10.37
CA MET A 1 28.22 9.03 9.66
C MET A 1 28.67 8.05 8.60
N LEU A 2 28.05 6.86 8.55
CA LEU A 2 28.41 5.80 7.61
C LEU A 2 28.14 6.21 6.17
N ASN A 3 29.06 5.93 5.25
CA ASN A 3 28.85 6.15 3.83
C ASN A 3 28.26 4.90 3.18
N LEU A 4 26.94 4.74 3.30
CA LEU A 4 26.18 3.60 2.76
C LEU A 4 26.27 3.48 1.22
N ARG A 5 26.66 4.55 0.52
CA ARG A 5 26.91 4.50 -0.93
C ARG A 5 28.18 3.72 -1.25
N LYS A 6 29.20 3.78 -0.40
CA LYS A 6 30.44 3.02 -0.56
C LYS A 6 30.20 1.54 -0.28
N LEU A 7 29.49 1.21 0.81
CA LEU A 7 29.09 -0.16 1.16
C LEU A 7 28.29 -0.87 0.06
N LYS A 8 27.46 -0.14 -0.69
CA LYS A 8 26.74 -0.72 -1.83
C LYS A 8 27.65 -1.08 -3.01
N GLN A 9 28.82 -0.46 -3.15
CA GLN A 9 29.75 -0.77 -4.25
C GLN A 9 30.36 -2.16 -4.11
N ASP A 10 30.38 -2.71 -2.89
CA ASP A 10 30.90 -4.04 -2.61
C ASP A 10 29.98 -5.14 -3.15
N PHE A 11 28.70 -4.81 -3.39
CA PHE A 11 27.71 -5.74 -3.92
C PHE A 11 27.54 -5.62 -5.44
N SER A 12 27.29 -6.76 -6.09
CA SER A 12 26.94 -6.75 -7.51
C SER A 12 25.62 -6.01 -7.78
N SER A 13 25.52 -5.35 -8.93
CA SER A 13 24.32 -4.56 -9.28
C SER A 13 23.03 -5.39 -9.37
N THR A 14 23.14 -6.70 -9.58
CA THR A 14 21.99 -7.61 -9.67
C THR A 14 21.44 -7.90 -8.29
N ILE A 15 22.35 -8.19 -7.34
CA ILE A 15 22.01 -8.46 -5.94
C ILE A 15 21.42 -7.22 -5.27
N LEU A 16 21.93 -6.02 -5.60
CA LEU A 16 21.34 -4.77 -5.11
C LEU A 16 19.90 -4.55 -5.59
N LYS A 17 19.58 -4.93 -6.84
CA LYS A 17 18.20 -4.83 -7.35
C LYS A 17 17.28 -5.80 -6.63
N GLU A 18 17.71 -7.05 -6.49
CA GLU A 18 16.95 -8.07 -5.76
C GLU A 18 16.76 -7.70 -4.29
N GLY A 19 17.81 -7.18 -3.63
CA GLY A 19 17.74 -6.67 -2.27
C GLY A 19 16.81 -5.48 -2.14
N LYS A 20 16.79 -4.57 -3.12
CA LYS A 20 15.82 -3.47 -3.17
C LYS A 20 14.38 -3.98 -3.32
N ASP A 21 14.14 -4.97 -4.16
CA ASP A 21 12.80 -5.57 -4.33
C ASP A 21 12.32 -6.22 -3.02
N LEU A 22 13.22 -6.85 -2.26
CA LEU A 22 12.90 -7.40 -0.93
C LEU A 22 12.57 -6.29 0.09
N PHE A 23 13.31 -5.17 0.06
CA PHE A 23 13.07 -4.02 0.91
C PHE A 23 11.75 -3.31 0.57
N ASP A 24 11.49 -3.02 -0.71
CA ASP A 24 10.24 -2.42 -1.18
C ASP A 24 9.02 -3.31 -0.86
N GLY A 25 9.23 -4.63 -0.84
CA GLY A 25 8.25 -5.63 -0.41
C GLY A 25 8.05 -5.74 1.11
N LYS A 26 8.69 -4.90 1.92
CA LYS A 26 8.66 -4.92 3.40
C LYS A 26 9.01 -6.29 4.00
N LYS A 27 10.00 -6.97 3.43
CA LYS A 27 10.41 -8.31 3.89
C LYS A 27 11.50 -8.30 4.97
N VAL A 28 12.09 -7.16 5.28
CA VAL A 28 12.98 -7.01 6.44
C VAL A 28 12.11 -6.83 7.68
N LEU A 29 12.12 -7.83 8.58
CA LEU A 29 11.25 -7.87 9.76
C LEU A 29 11.81 -7.00 10.89
N SER A 30 13.10 -7.11 11.14
CA SER A 30 13.79 -6.33 12.17
C SER A 30 15.28 -6.21 11.85
N ALA A 31 15.89 -5.12 12.32
CA ALA A 31 17.33 -4.97 12.41
C ALA A 31 17.68 -4.37 13.77
N LYS A 32 18.70 -4.91 14.43
CA LYS A 32 19.19 -4.50 15.74
C LYS A 32 20.70 -4.36 15.70
N ILE A 33 21.21 -3.35 16.39
CA ILE A 33 22.66 -3.21 16.63
C ILE A 33 23.00 -4.15 17.79
N LEU A 34 23.93 -5.08 17.57
CA LEU A 34 24.43 -5.99 18.59
C LEU A 34 25.61 -5.36 19.33
N HIS A 35 26.53 -4.74 18.59
CA HIS A 35 27.72 -4.11 19.14
C HIS A 35 28.01 -2.81 18.41
N LEU A 36 28.39 -1.78 19.17
CA LEU A 36 28.79 -0.49 18.65
C LEU A 36 30.13 -0.13 19.26
N ASP A 37 31.17 -0.14 18.45
CA ASP A 37 32.51 0.32 18.81
C ASP A 37 32.83 1.69 18.20
N ALA A 38 33.96 2.25 18.63
CA ALA A 38 34.59 3.40 17.99
C ALA A 38 34.90 3.12 16.51
N THR A 39 35.35 1.89 16.19
CA THR A 39 35.80 1.49 14.86
C THR A 39 34.80 0.67 14.07
N SER A 40 34.01 -0.22 14.70
CA SER A 40 33.06 -1.09 13.98
C SER A 40 31.64 -1.04 14.54
N ILE A 41 30.65 -1.37 13.69
CA ILE A 41 29.25 -1.58 14.08
C ILE A 41 28.85 -2.97 13.63
N ARG A 42 28.33 -3.78 14.55
CA ARG A 42 27.76 -5.09 14.24
C ARG A 42 26.24 -5.03 14.32
N ILE A 43 25.59 -5.37 13.22
CA ILE A 43 24.13 -5.32 13.06
C ILE A 43 23.63 -6.73 12.77
N SER A 44 22.62 -7.18 13.51
CA SER A 44 21.83 -8.36 13.17
C SER A 44 20.48 -7.96 12.58
N ALA A 45 20.01 -8.72 11.61
CA ALA A 45 18.74 -8.48 10.96
C ALA A 45 18.06 -9.78 10.56
N GLN A 46 16.74 -9.77 10.57
CA GLN A 46 15.91 -10.89 10.14
C GLN A 46 15.19 -10.52 8.85
N VAL A 47 15.46 -11.29 7.78
CA VAL A 47 14.90 -11.04 6.45
C VAL A 47 14.03 -12.23 6.03
N LEU A 48 12.82 -11.94 5.58
CA LEU A 48 11.88 -12.93 5.09
C LEU A 48 12.19 -13.26 3.62
N GLY A 49 12.51 -14.52 3.36
CA GLY A 49 12.79 -15.02 2.02
C GLY A 49 11.55 -15.50 1.27
N GLN A 50 11.77 -16.39 0.31
CA GLN A 50 10.67 -17.06 -0.38
C GLN A 50 10.03 -18.12 0.54
N TYR A 51 8.71 -18.29 0.44
CA TYR A 51 7.93 -19.27 1.23
C TYR A 51 7.88 -19.04 2.75
N ASN A 52 7.95 -17.78 3.21
CA ASN A 52 7.92 -17.42 4.64
C ASN A 52 9.08 -17.99 5.49
N ASN A 53 10.18 -18.40 4.86
CA ASN A 53 11.40 -18.71 5.59
C ASN A 53 12.04 -17.41 6.08
N THR A 54 12.47 -17.38 7.34
CA THR A 54 13.23 -16.26 7.91
C THR A 54 14.71 -16.60 7.89
N TYR A 55 15.51 -15.68 7.35
CA TYR A 55 16.97 -15.78 7.35
C TYR A 55 17.53 -14.75 8.31
N GLU A 56 18.42 -15.18 9.20
CA GLU A 56 19.19 -14.28 10.03
C GLU A 56 20.43 -13.82 9.25
N SER A 57 20.73 -12.53 9.36
CA SER A 57 21.81 -11.87 8.64
C SER A 57 22.55 -10.97 9.60
N GLU A 58 23.86 -11.14 9.71
CA GLU A 58 24.74 -10.30 10.49
C GLU A 58 25.71 -9.57 9.56
N ILE A 59 25.90 -8.27 9.78
CA ILE A 59 26.86 -7.44 9.05
C ILE A 59 27.68 -6.66 10.06
N GLU A 60 29.00 -6.75 9.92
CA GLU A 60 29.95 -5.92 10.62
C GLU A 60 30.54 -4.87 9.67
N ILE A 61 30.44 -3.60 10.05
CA ILE A 61 30.77 -2.45 9.21
C ILE A 61 31.80 -1.58 9.92
N ASP A 62 32.87 -1.20 9.24
CA ASP A 62 33.82 -0.20 9.73
C ASP A 62 33.23 1.22 9.62
N ARG A 63 33.24 1.99 10.72
CA ARG A 63 32.73 3.37 10.77
C ARG A 63 33.62 4.38 10.06
N ILE A 64 34.92 4.13 10.00
CA ILE A 64 35.93 5.05 9.46
C ILE A 64 36.00 4.86 7.95
N GLU A 65 36.22 3.63 7.49
CA GLU A 65 36.40 3.34 6.07
C GLU A 65 35.07 3.07 5.34
N SER A 66 33.98 2.80 6.08
CA SER A 66 32.67 2.44 5.52
C SER A 66 32.76 1.27 4.56
N GLU A 67 33.42 0.20 4.99
CA GLU A 67 33.59 -1.07 4.29
C GLU A 67 33.00 -2.19 5.15
N THR A 68 32.49 -3.26 4.51
CA THR A 68 32.03 -4.45 5.22
C THR A 68 33.23 -5.26 5.67
N LEU A 69 33.42 -5.37 7.00
CA LEU A 69 34.49 -6.18 7.58
C LEU A 69 34.13 -7.67 7.54
N ASP A 70 32.90 -7.97 7.94
CA ASP A 70 32.35 -9.33 7.92
C ASP A 70 30.86 -9.29 7.59
N SER A 71 30.37 -10.35 6.94
CA SER A 71 28.96 -10.51 6.65
C SER A 71 28.62 -11.98 6.67
N ASN A 72 27.59 -12.35 7.41
CA ASN A 72 27.12 -13.72 7.50
C ASN A 72 25.60 -13.74 7.30
N CYS A 73 25.12 -14.67 6.49
CA CYS A 73 23.71 -14.92 6.31
C CYS A 73 23.46 -16.43 6.33
N ASP A 74 22.34 -16.82 6.96
CA ASP A 74 21.91 -18.22 7.02
C ASP A 74 21.43 -18.78 5.66
N CYS A 75 21.49 -17.98 4.61
CA CYS A 75 21.16 -18.43 3.26
C CYS A 75 22.29 -19.28 2.66
N PRO A 76 21.99 -20.13 1.65
CA PRO A 76 23.00 -21.00 1.03
C PRO A 76 24.21 -20.29 0.41
N TYR A 77 24.06 -18.98 0.12
CA TYR A 77 25.10 -18.16 -0.47
C TYR A 77 26.07 -17.59 0.59
N HIS A 78 25.66 -17.56 1.88
CA HIS A 78 26.38 -17.08 3.08
C HIS A 78 26.91 -15.63 3.03
N TYR A 79 27.62 -15.27 1.97
CA TYR A 79 28.19 -13.95 1.68
C TYR A 79 27.47 -13.32 0.47
N ASP A 80 27.53 -11.99 0.35
CA ASP A 80 27.03 -11.22 -0.80
C ASP A 80 25.61 -11.58 -1.28
N CYS A 81 24.72 -11.89 -0.35
CA CYS A 81 23.37 -12.33 -0.72
C CYS A 81 22.37 -11.17 -0.84
N GLN A 82 21.24 -11.45 -1.51
CA GLN A 82 20.11 -10.52 -1.62
C GLN A 82 19.56 -10.06 -0.27
N HIS A 83 19.68 -10.87 0.79
CA HIS A 83 19.20 -10.52 2.13
C HIS A 83 20.09 -9.46 2.78
N LEU A 84 21.42 -9.58 2.66
CA LEU A 84 22.38 -8.59 3.15
C LEU A 84 22.20 -7.25 2.42
N ALA A 85 21.99 -7.29 1.10
CA ALA A 85 21.67 -6.09 0.33
C ALA A 85 20.34 -5.44 0.76
N ALA A 86 19.31 -6.23 1.09
CA ALA A 86 18.06 -5.72 1.64
C ALA A 86 18.26 -5.04 3.00
N VAL A 87 19.14 -5.60 3.86
CA VAL A 87 19.52 -4.99 5.14
C VAL A 87 20.24 -3.66 4.92
N LEU A 88 21.15 -3.55 3.94
CA LEU A 88 21.80 -2.27 3.62
C LEU A 88 20.80 -1.19 3.17
N HIS A 89 19.79 -1.56 2.39
CA HIS A 89 18.71 -0.65 2.00
C HIS A 89 17.82 -0.26 3.19
N TYR A 90 17.59 -1.20 4.11
CA TYR A 90 16.88 -0.94 5.37
C TYR A 90 17.66 0.03 6.27
N LEU A 91 18.96 -0.18 6.41
CA LEU A 91 19.84 0.71 7.16
C LEU A 91 19.83 2.12 6.56
N GLU A 92 19.85 2.29 5.25
CA GLU A 92 19.77 3.62 4.63
C GLU A 92 18.49 4.40 4.98
N SER A 93 17.38 3.70 5.16
CA SER A 93 16.08 4.33 5.42
C SER A 93 15.75 4.48 6.90
N CYS A 94 16.27 3.59 7.75
CA CYS A 94 15.90 3.47 9.16
C CYS A 94 17.10 3.49 10.12
N LEU A 95 18.29 3.95 9.71
CA LEU A 95 19.46 4.01 10.59
C LEU A 95 19.19 4.81 11.87
N ASP A 96 18.53 5.96 11.72
CA ASP A 96 18.22 6.86 12.82
C ASP A 96 17.28 6.18 13.82
N GLU A 97 16.22 5.50 13.35
CA GLU A 97 15.33 4.69 14.17
C GLU A 97 16.05 3.57 14.93
N ILE A 98 16.96 2.85 14.27
CA ILE A 98 17.72 1.75 14.88
C ILE A 98 18.66 2.31 15.97
N LEU A 99 19.30 3.45 15.73
CA LEU A 99 20.14 4.11 16.72
C LEU A 99 19.34 4.55 17.95
N VAL A 100 18.15 5.12 17.75
CA VAL A 100 17.27 5.53 18.85
C VAL A 100 16.74 4.32 19.63
N ASN A 101 16.48 3.20 18.96
CA ASN A 101 16.08 1.98 19.65
C ASN A 101 17.26 1.39 20.43
N TYR A 102 18.47 1.39 19.85
CA TYR A 102 19.68 0.94 20.52
C TYR A 102 20.03 1.79 21.74
N SER A 103 19.87 3.12 21.68
CA SER A 103 20.11 4.02 22.82
C SER A 103 19.08 3.88 23.95
N LYS A 104 17.90 3.33 23.66
CA LYS A 104 16.86 3.03 24.65
C LYS A 104 16.98 1.62 25.23
N GLU A 105 17.41 0.64 24.42
CA GLU A 105 17.60 -0.75 24.86
C GLU A 105 18.94 -0.95 25.60
N THR A 106 19.96 -0.20 25.19
CA THR A 106 21.28 -0.18 25.82
C THR A 106 21.38 1.16 26.53
N ASP A 107 21.18 1.18 27.84
CA ASP A 107 21.50 2.38 28.62
C ASP A 107 22.96 2.73 28.29
N LEU A 108 23.17 3.87 27.62
CA LEU A 108 24.50 4.35 27.20
C LEU A 108 25.48 4.48 28.38
N GLU A 109 24.98 4.37 29.61
CA GLU A 109 25.72 4.28 30.86
C GLU A 109 26.42 2.92 31.05
N GLU A 110 25.89 1.78 30.57
CA GLU A 110 26.53 0.45 30.74
C GLU A 110 27.71 0.23 29.77
N VAL A 111 27.69 0.86 28.59
CA VAL A 111 28.83 0.87 27.63
C VAL A 111 29.99 1.74 28.17
N THR A 112 29.80 2.47 29.27
CA THR A 112 30.85 3.31 29.86
C THR A 112 31.89 2.56 30.69
N GLU A 113 31.68 1.27 30.98
CA GLU A 113 32.64 0.44 31.73
C GLU A 113 33.73 -0.19 30.84
N ASP A 114 33.54 -0.25 29.52
CA ASP A 114 34.58 -0.70 28.60
C ASP A 114 35.55 0.45 28.26
N GLU A 115 36.84 0.25 28.60
CA GLU A 115 37.95 1.23 28.53
C GLU A 115 38.31 1.71 27.10
N SER A 116 37.47 1.50 26.10
CA SER A 116 37.77 1.71 24.67
C SER A 116 37.28 3.02 24.05
N PHE A 117 36.47 3.82 24.76
CA PHE A 117 35.89 5.06 24.20
C PHE A 117 36.56 6.34 24.73
N ASP A 118 37.14 7.13 23.81
CA ASP A 118 37.61 8.48 24.09
C ASP A 118 36.43 9.44 24.39
N HIS A 119 36.61 10.36 25.35
CA HIS A 119 35.57 11.27 25.83
C HIS A 119 34.92 12.12 24.72
N GLU A 120 35.69 12.50 23.68
CA GLU A 120 35.19 13.25 22.52
C GLU A 120 34.31 12.42 21.59
N GLU A 121 34.53 11.11 21.51
CA GLU A 121 33.74 10.21 20.66
C GLU A 121 32.39 9.90 21.30
N LYS A 122 32.35 9.87 22.65
CA LYS A 122 31.12 9.78 23.44
C LYS A 122 30.21 10.99 23.21
N GLU A 123 30.77 12.20 23.20
CA GLU A 123 29.99 13.41 22.91
C GLU A 123 29.45 13.42 21.47
N LYS A 124 30.27 13.01 20.50
CA LYS A 124 29.83 12.89 19.09
C LYS A 124 28.72 11.86 18.90
N LEU A 125 28.77 10.74 19.63
CA LEU A 125 27.71 9.73 19.61
C LEU A 125 26.42 10.26 20.23
N LEU A 126 26.49 10.92 21.38
CA LEU A 126 25.33 11.53 22.04
C LEU A 126 24.67 12.63 21.19
N GLU A 127 25.48 13.46 20.52
CA GLU A 127 24.97 14.46 19.58
C GLU A 127 24.31 13.81 18.36
N ALA A 128 24.90 12.74 17.82
CA ALA A 128 24.32 12.00 16.71
C ALA A 128 22.98 11.35 17.09
N VAL A 129 22.88 10.79 18.30
CA VAL A 129 21.63 10.21 18.83
C VAL A 129 20.55 11.30 18.98
N LYS A 130 20.88 12.47 19.55
CA LYS A 130 19.92 13.58 19.66
C LYS A 130 19.43 14.09 18.29
N GLN A 131 20.32 14.16 17.31
CA GLN A 131 19.96 14.51 15.94
C GLN A 131 19.09 13.44 15.26
N ALA A 132 19.37 12.16 15.53
CA ALA A 132 18.55 11.05 15.05
C ALA A 132 17.15 11.09 15.68
N GLU A 133 17.04 11.35 16.99
CA GLU A 133 15.75 11.49 17.68
C GLU A 133 14.89 12.61 17.08
N SER A 134 15.47 13.78 16.80
CA SER A 134 14.72 14.89 16.21
C SER A 134 14.23 14.57 14.80
N LYS A 135 15.08 13.96 13.97
CA LYS A 135 14.72 13.57 12.59
C LYS A 135 13.67 12.47 12.57
N GLU A 136 13.75 11.50 13.47
CA GLU A 136 12.76 10.44 13.60
C GLU A 136 11.40 10.98 14.04
N ALA A 137 11.37 11.97 14.94
CA ALA A 137 10.13 12.64 15.32
C ALA A 137 9.49 13.36 14.12
N GLU A 138 10.28 14.12 13.36
CA GLU A 138 9.80 14.80 12.14
C GLU A 138 9.27 13.80 11.10
N ARG A 139 9.98 12.68 10.88
CA ARG A 139 9.56 11.63 9.95
C ARG A 139 8.21 11.02 10.35
N LYS A 140 8.02 10.70 11.64
CA LYS A 140 6.76 10.15 12.16
C LYS A 140 5.61 11.13 12.04
N ASP A 141 5.85 12.41 12.30
CA ASP A 141 4.84 13.46 12.14
C ASP A 141 4.41 13.60 10.67
N GLU A 142 5.35 13.56 9.72
CA GLU A 142 5.03 13.59 8.29
C GLU A 142 4.24 12.36 7.83
N GLU A 143 4.60 11.17 8.31
CA GLU A 143 3.88 9.93 8.00
C GLU A 143 2.44 9.97 8.53
N TYR A 144 2.27 10.44 9.76
CA TYR A 144 0.96 10.62 10.37
C TYR A 144 0.09 11.61 9.57
N GLN A 145 0.65 12.74 9.14
CA GLN A 145 -0.06 13.70 8.30
C GLN A 145 -0.47 13.09 6.95
N LYS A 146 0.39 12.28 6.32
CA LYS A 146 0.07 11.59 5.06
C LYS A 146 -1.06 10.57 5.24
N GLU A 147 -1.07 9.84 6.36
CA GLU A 147 -2.12 8.87 6.67
C GLU A 147 -3.46 9.58 6.88
N LEU A 148 -3.51 10.62 7.71
CA LEU A 148 -4.69 11.44 7.92
C LEU A 148 -5.26 11.98 6.60
N LEU A 149 -4.41 12.53 5.72
CA LEU A 149 -4.84 13.04 4.42
C LEU A 149 -5.49 11.94 3.56
N LYS A 150 -4.93 10.74 3.55
CA LYS A 150 -5.52 9.60 2.82
C LYS A 150 -6.87 9.20 3.40
N GLU A 151 -7.00 9.18 4.71
CA GLU A 151 -8.28 8.88 5.37
C GLU A 151 -9.34 9.94 5.05
N TYR A 152 -9.00 11.22 5.13
CA TYR A 152 -9.90 12.32 4.79
C TYR A 152 -10.37 12.25 3.33
N VAL A 153 -9.44 12.01 2.39
CA VAL A 153 -9.78 11.84 0.97
C VAL A 153 -10.68 10.61 0.77
N GLY A 154 -10.35 9.49 1.43
CA GLY A 154 -11.15 8.28 1.43
C GLY A 154 -12.57 8.53 1.92
N ALA A 155 -12.72 9.12 3.11
CA ALA A 155 -13.99 9.47 3.72
C ALA A 155 -14.79 10.44 2.84
N SER A 156 -14.17 11.49 2.32
CA SER A 156 -14.82 12.43 1.40
C SER A 156 -15.34 11.74 0.14
N SER A 157 -14.57 10.81 -0.43
CA SER A 157 -14.99 10.07 -1.63
C SER A 157 -16.18 9.15 -1.38
N LEU A 158 -16.27 8.56 -0.18
CA LEU A 158 -17.38 7.71 0.24
C LEU A 158 -18.63 8.54 0.50
N LEU A 159 -18.49 9.66 1.22
CA LEU A 159 -19.58 10.59 1.50
C LEU A 159 -20.16 11.19 0.22
N ALA A 160 -19.33 11.56 -0.75
CA ALA A 160 -19.78 12.11 -2.03
C ALA A 160 -20.63 11.13 -2.87
N LYS A 161 -20.45 9.81 -2.68
CA LYS A 161 -21.22 8.76 -3.36
C LYS A 161 -22.45 8.33 -2.57
N SER A 162 -22.55 8.74 -1.31
CA SER A 162 -23.66 8.34 -0.45
C SER A 162 -24.95 9.03 -0.93
N PRO A 163 -26.04 8.27 -1.13
CA PRO A 163 -27.34 8.82 -1.52
C PRO A 163 -27.86 9.91 -0.58
N PHE A 164 -27.40 9.94 0.68
CA PHE A 164 -27.80 10.95 1.67
C PHE A 164 -27.24 12.35 1.38
N PHE A 165 -26.09 12.43 0.69
CA PHE A 165 -25.42 13.70 0.36
C PHE A 165 -25.53 14.08 -1.11
N LEU A 166 -26.16 13.23 -1.92
CA LEU A 166 -26.50 13.58 -3.28
C LEU A 166 -27.72 14.50 -3.26
N PRO A 167 -27.74 15.57 -4.06
CA PRO A 167 -28.94 16.40 -4.19
C PRO A 167 -30.07 15.52 -4.72
N ASP A 168 -31.27 15.68 -4.15
CA ASP A 168 -32.48 15.06 -4.67
C ASP A 168 -32.64 15.48 -6.13
N GLN A 169 -32.36 14.55 -7.05
CA GLN A 169 -32.64 14.77 -8.46
C GLN A 169 -34.16 14.74 -8.61
N GLU A 170 -34.77 15.90 -8.87
CA GLU A 170 -36.13 15.97 -9.36
C GLU A 170 -36.19 15.20 -10.69
N LYS A 171 -36.67 13.96 -10.62
CA LYS A 171 -36.89 13.14 -11.82
C LYS A 171 -38.13 13.66 -12.50
N GLU A 172 -37.96 14.35 -13.63
CA GLU A 172 -39.08 14.75 -14.48
C GLU A 172 -39.82 13.48 -14.94
N VAL A 173 -41.07 13.34 -14.50
CA VAL A 173 -41.92 12.21 -14.87
C VAL A 173 -42.52 12.47 -16.24
N GLU A 174 -42.04 11.72 -17.22
CA GLU A 174 -42.59 11.74 -18.57
C GLU A 174 -43.76 10.75 -18.70
N ARG A 175 -44.90 11.22 -19.19
CA ARG A 175 -46.07 10.35 -19.44
C ARG A 175 -45.84 9.50 -20.70
N ALA A 176 -45.87 8.19 -20.54
CA ALA A 176 -45.72 7.24 -21.64
C ALA A 176 -47.07 6.60 -22.00
N GLU A 177 -47.30 6.34 -23.29
CA GLU A 177 -48.42 5.52 -23.76
C GLU A 177 -47.98 4.07 -23.94
N LEU A 178 -48.74 3.12 -23.39
CA LEU A 178 -48.49 1.69 -23.58
C LEU A 178 -49.23 1.18 -24.82
N ALA A 179 -48.47 0.66 -25.80
CA ALA A 179 -48.99 -0.05 -26.95
C ALA A 179 -48.82 -1.56 -26.76
N VAL A 180 -49.91 -2.31 -26.96
CA VAL A 180 -49.92 -3.77 -27.00
C VAL A 180 -50.06 -4.20 -28.45
N ILE A 181 -49.04 -4.88 -28.96
CA ILE A 181 -48.95 -5.31 -30.35
C ILE A 181 -49.19 -6.82 -30.41
N PHE A 182 -50.15 -7.22 -31.24
CA PHE A 182 -50.48 -8.63 -31.46
C PHE A 182 -50.00 -9.03 -32.85
N HIS A 183 -49.17 -10.07 -32.94
CA HIS A 183 -48.76 -10.67 -34.19
C HIS A 183 -49.50 -11.99 -34.40
N PHE A 184 -50.27 -12.07 -35.49
CA PHE A 184 -51.04 -13.25 -35.85
C PHE A 184 -50.31 -14.00 -36.99
N PRO A 185 -49.70 -15.16 -36.73
CA PRO A 185 -49.04 -15.93 -37.78
C PRO A 185 -50.09 -16.50 -38.75
N LYS A 186 -49.79 -16.48 -40.05
CA LYS A 186 -50.71 -16.97 -41.09
C LYS A 186 -51.01 -18.48 -40.99
N ASN A 187 -50.10 -19.26 -40.40
CA ASN A 187 -50.16 -20.74 -40.38
C ASN A 187 -49.94 -21.33 -38.96
N GLY A 188 -50.35 -20.63 -37.90
CA GLY A 188 -50.23 -21.13 -36.51
C GLY A 188 -51.33 -20.60 -35.60
N ASN A 189 -51.56 -21.28 -34.48
CA ASN A 189 -52.58 -20.92 -33.48
C ASN A 189 -52.03 -20.04 -32.34
N GLU A 190 -50.73 -19.74 -32.33
CA GLU A 190 -50.09 -18.97 -31.27
C GLU A 190 -50.05 -17.49 -31.64
N VAL A 191 -50.56 -16.63 -30.76
CA VAL A 191 -50.51 -15.17 -30.93
C VAL A 191 -49.29 -14.65 -30.19
N GLU A 192 -48.37 -13.99 -30.90
CA GLU A 192 -47.25 -13.33 -30.25
C GLU A 192 -47.69 -11.96 -29.75
N VAL A 193 -47.41 -11.68 -28.48
CA VAL A 193 -47.74 -10.41 -27.83
C VAL A 193 -46.45 -9.66 -27.53
N GLN A 194 -46.37 -8.42 -27.99
CA GLN A 194 -45.26 -7.52 -27.71
C GLN A 194 -45.76 -6.22 -27.07
N LEU A 195 -45.01 -5.70 -26.11
CA LEU A 195 -45.27 -4.39 -25.49
C LEU A 195 -44.31 -3.35 -26.04
N ALA A 196 -44.81 -2.14 -26.28
CA ALA A 196 -44.00 -0.98 -26.62
C ALA A 196 -44.49 0.27 -25.89
N LEU A 197 -43.55 1.10 -25.42
CA LEU A 197 -43.85 2.37 -24.78
C LEU A 197 -43.56 3.53 -25.74
N ARG A 198 -44.54 4.40 -25.95
CA ARG A 198 -44.35 5.65 -26.69
C ARG A 198 -44.04 6.76 -25.70
N LEU A 199 -42.84 7.32 -25.82
CA LEU A 199 -42.36 8.44 -25.01
C LEU A 199 -42.35 9.71 -25.88
N PRO A 200 -42.89 10.85 -25.41
CA PRO A 200 -42.82 12.13 -26.12
C PRO A 200 -41.40 12.56 -26.52
N SER A 201 -40.40 12.24 -25.70
CA SER A 201 -38.98 12.57 -25.86
C SER A 201 -38.28 11.75 -26.94
N ARG A 202 -38.96 10.72 -27.50
CA ARG A 202 -38.38 9.82 -28.50
C ARG A 202 -39.25 9.69 -29.73
N SER A 203 -38.60 9.73 -30.89
CA SER A 203 -39.26 9.51 -32.19
C SER A 203 -39.65 8.05 -32.43
N LYS A 204 -38.97 7.08 -31.80
CA LYS A 204 -39.24 5.63 -31.94
C LYS A 204 -39.82 5.05 -30.65
N PRO A 205 -40.86 4.19 -30.73
CA PRO A 205 -41.35 3.45 -29.59
C PRO A 205 -40.27 2.58 -28.94
N LEU A 206 -40.29 2.50 -27.62
CA LEU A 206 -39.42 1.65 -26.83
C LEU A 206 -40.05 0.26 -26.74
N HIS A 207 -39.54 -0.67 -27.54
CA HIS A 207 -39.98 -2.07 -27.48
C HIS A 207 -39.46 -2.73 -26.20
N ILE A 208 -40.36 -3.40 -25.48
CA ILE A 208 -40.05 -4.14 -24.27
C ILE A 208 -39.73 -5.59 -24.66
N PRO A 209 -38.46 -6.05 -24.51
CA PRO A 209 -38.07 -7.38 -24.93
C PRO A 209 -38.59 -8.49 -24.01
N ASN A 210 -38.74 -8.21 -22.71
CA ASN A 210 -39.21 -9.17 -21.72
C ASN A 210 -40.35 -8.58 -20.90
N ILE A 211 -41.58 -9.00 -21.21
CA ILE A 211 -42.80 -8.52 -20.56
C ILE A 211 -42.79 -8.82 -19.07
N ARG A 212 -42.34 -10.03 -18.68
CA ARG A 212 -42.32 -10.44 -17.27
C ARG A 212 -41.41 -9.54 -16.45
N GLN A 213 -40.17 -9.34 -16.93
CA GLN A 213 -39.19 -8.49 -16.25
C GLN A 213 -39.67 -7.04 -16.16
N PHE A 214 -40.34 -6.55 -17.19
CA PHE A 214 -40.93 -5.21 -17.17
C PHE A 214 -42.03 -5.07 -16.12
N LEU A 215 -42.96 -6.02 -16.03
CA LEU A 215 -44.02 -5.99 -15.02
C LEU A 215 -43.48 -6.16 -13.58
N GLU A 216 -42.46 -7.00 -13.39
CA GLU A 216 -41.78 -7.15 -12.10
C GLU A 216 -41.06 -5.85 -11.71
N ALA A 217 -40.30 -5.25 -12.61
CA ALA A 217 -39.62 -3.97 -12.35
C ALA A 217 -40.62 -2.85 -12.03
N LEU A 218 -41.76 -2.82 -12.71
CA LEU A 218 -42.81 -1.83 -12.51
C LEU A 218 -43.56 -2.06 -11.18
N ARG A 219 -43.72 -3.31 -10.74
CA ARG A 219 -44.27 -3.67 -9.42
C ARG A 219 -43.35 -3.29 -8.27
N TYR A 220 -42.03 -3.49 -8.43
CA TYR A 220 -41.04 -3.24 -7.37
C TYR A 220 -40.37 -1.86 -7.45
N GLN A 221 -40.78 -1.02 -8.41
CA GLN A 221 -40.17 0.29 -8.68
C GLN A 221 -38.65 0.18 -8.88
N GLU A 222 -38.23 -0.86 -9.60
CA GLU A 222 -36.83 -1.09 -9.93
C GLU A 222 -36.50 -0.47 -11.29
N SER A 223 -35.26 -0.03 -11.44
CA SER A 223 -34.78 0.50 -12.70
C SER A 223 -34.56 -0.64 -13.72
N LEU A 224 -35.12 -0.50 -14.91
CA LEU A 224 -34.99 -1.45 -16.01
C LEU A 224 -34.12 -0.86 -17.13
N TYR A 225 -33.12 -1.61 -17.58
CA TYR A 225 -32.25 -1.20 -18.67
C TYR A 225 -32.87 -1.58 -20.04
N VAL A 226 -33.30 -0.59 -20.82
CA VAL A 226 -33.94 -0.81 -22.12
C VAL A 226 -33.41 0.18 -23.14
N GLY A 227 -33.01 -0.30 -24.32
CA GLY A 227 -32.55 0.57 -25.41
C GLY A 227 -31.27 1.37 -25.09
N GLY A 228 -30.40 0.82 -24.24
CA GLY A 228 -29.11 1.42 -23.88
C GLY A 228 -29.16 2.47 -22.76
N LYS A 229 -30.29 2.61 -22.07
CA LYS A 229 -30.46 3.51 -20.91
C LYS A 229 -31.23 2.82 -19.78
N SER A 230 -30.95 3.21 -18.55
CA SER A 230 -31.71 2.78 -17.37
C SER A 230 -32.94 3.66 -17.20
N HIS A 231 -34.11 3.05 -17.15
CA HIS A 231 -35.40 3.73 -17.00
C HIS A 231 -36.08 3.26 -15.72
N LEU A 232 -36.68 4.20 -14.98
CA LEU A 232 -37.55 3.90 -13.85
C LEU A 232 -38.99 4.15 -14.28
N PHE A 233 -39.85 3.14 -14.19
CA PHE A 233 -41.26 3.23 -14.56
C PHE A 233 -42.13 3.32 -13.31
N THR A 234 -43.14 4.18 -13.35
CA THR A 234 -44.16 4.32 -12.29
C THR A 234 -45.53 4.41 -12.94
N ILE A 235 -46.57 3.94 -12.23
CA ILE A 235 -47.99 4.05 -12.62
C ILE A 235 -48.55 5.35 -12.06
#